data_AF-A0A7C4KUD0-F1
#
_entry.id   AF-A0A7C4KUD0-F1
#
_cell.length_a   1.000
_cell.length_b   1.000
_cell.length_c   1.000
_cell.angle_alpha   90.00
_cell.angle_beta   90.00
_cell.angle_gamma   90.00
#
_symmetry.space_group_name_H-M   'P 1'
#
loop_
_entity.id
_entity.type
_entity.pdbx_description
1 polymer ?
#
loop_
_entity_poly.entity_id
_entity_poly.type
_entity_poly.pdbx_seq_one_letter_code
_entity_poly.pdbx_strand_id
1 'polypeptide(L)'
;NVVGGNYWKLANETLIDLGGDCEDLAVLTYSLIKPYINHTYLVEWYDDKTGHVAVITYINRYWYIIDPAGNWLNNYKLMIRLTIKDRVGREWVWWLSPIDIHPDTKKLGFQHSFFTYEWMKDNKIVTIVKGYSDLTQLLQDWLNYWKEKAGDKPKLALIDIDTFYKDLTLNELIQKLSELIKK
;
A
#
# COMPACT_ATOMS: atom_id res chain seq x y z
N ASN A 1 9.15 -1.70 18.48
CA ASN A 1 8.67 -0.41 18.97
C ASN A 1 9.58 0.70 18.48
N VAL A 2 9.41 1.11 17.22
CA VAL A 2 9.91 2.41 16.78
C VAL A 2 8.89 3.43 17.27
N VAL A 3 9.34 4.44 17.99
CA VAL A 3 8.53 5.53 18.50
C VAL A 3 8.14 6.39 17.31
N GLY A 4 7.04 6.06 16.63
CA GLY A 4 6.48 6.87 15.54
C GLY A 4 5.59 7.96 16.14
N GLY A 5 6.06 9.20 16.10
CA GLY A 5 5.31 10.37 16.56
C GLY A 5 5.86 11.65 15.95
N ASN A 6 5.01 12.31 15.14
CA ASN A 6 5.02 13.72 14.71
C ASN A 6 5.77 14.18 13.45
N TYR A 7 6.36 13.32 12.62
CA TYR A 7 6.75 13.75 11.26
C TYR A 7 6.87 12.58 10.28
N TRP A 8 6.64 12.85 9.00
CA TRP A 8 6.83 11.88 7.93
C TRP A 8 8.30 11.82 7.57
N LYS A 9 8.91 10.63 7.62
CA LYS A 9 10.31 10.46 7.25
C LYS A 9 10.52 10.68 5.76
N LEU A 10 11.72 11.15 5.43
CA LEU A 10 12.20 11.13 4.06
C LEU A 10 12.45 9.68 3.61
N ALA A 11 12.34 9.43 2.31
CA ALA A 11 12.51 8.09 1.74
C ALA A 11 13.84 7.42 2.12
N ASN A 12 14.93 8.19 2.20
CA ASN A 12 16.25 7.68 2.62
C ASN A 12 16.29 7.30 4.10
N GLU A 13 15.56 8.00 4.98
CA GLU A 13 15.46 7.67 6.40
C GLU A 13 14.69 6.36 6.59
N THR A 14 13.54 6.19 5.89
CA THR A 14 12.77 4.94 5.89
C THR A 14 13.62 3.74 5.45
N LEU A 15 14.52 3.93 4.47
CA LEU A 15 15.45 2.90 4.02
C LEU A 15 16.53 2.57 5.07
N ILE A 16 17.10 3.58 5.73
CA ILE A 16 18.12 3.41 6.78
C ILE A 16 17.52 2.67 7.99
N ASP A 17 16.30 3.03 8.37
CA ASP A 17 15.57 2.43 9.49
C ASP A 17 15.01 1.04 9.18
N LEU A 18 15.15 0.59 7.92
CA LEU A 18 14.63 -0.69 7.44
C LEU A 18 13.10 -0.83 7.61
N GLY A 19 12.39 0.30 7.70
CA GLY A 19 10.95 0.36 7.92
C GLY A 19 10.46 1.71 8.46
N GLY A 20 9.14 1.80 8.63
CA GLY A 20 8.44 2.98 9.12
C GLY A 20 6.95 2.70 9.30
N ASP A 21 6.19 3.71 9.70
CA ASP A 21 4.73 3.65 9.75
C ASP A 21 4.10 3.85 8.36
N CYS A 22 2.78 4.11 8.30
CA CYS A 22 2.08 4.16 7.01
C CYS A 22 2.50 5.38 6.18
N GLU A 23 2.76 6.50 6.83
CA GLU A 23 3.27 7.74 6.28
C GLU A 23 4.65 7.51 5.64
N ASP A 24 5.58 6.95 6.41
CA ASP A 24 6.96 6.68 5.98
C ASP A 24 7.02 5.75 4.76
N LEU A 25 6.21 4.69 4.77
CA LEU A 25 6.16 3.71 3.69
C LEU A 25 5.46 4.26 2.45
N ALA A 26 4.43 5.09 2.62
CA ALA A 26 3.75 5.76 1.51
C ALA A 26 4.68 6.79 0.86
N VAL A 27 5.41 7.60 1.62
CA VAL A 27 6.39 8.57 1.10
C VAL A 27 7.52 7.87 0.34
N LEU A 28 8.05 6.77 0.88
CA LEU A 28 9.05 5.95 0.16
C LEU A 28 8.48 5.44 -1.17
N THR A 29 7.28 4.86 -1.15
CA THR A 29 6.63 4.31 -2.35
C THR A 29 6.35 5.39 -3.39
N TYR A 30 5.81 6.53 -2.97
CA TYR A 30 5.57 7.69 -3.80
C TYR A 30 6.87 8.18 -4.46
N SER A 31 7.96 8.28 -3.69
CA SER A 31 9.26 8.75 -4.18
C SER A 31 9.86 7.82 -5.24
N LEU A 32 9.57 6.52 -5.18
CA LEU A 32 10.00 5.53 -6.17
C LEU A 32 9.19 5.57 -7.48
N ILE A 33 7.93 6.00 -7.42
CA ILE A 33 6.99 5.92 -8.55
C ILE A 33 6.84 7.28 -9.27
N LYS A 34 6.68 8.37 -8.51
CA LYS A 34 6.40 9.71 -9.03
C LYS A 34 7.34 10.16 -10.16
N PRO A 35 8.67 9.89 -10.13
CA PRO A 35 9.57 10.29 -11.21
C PRO A 35 9.23 9.68 -12.58
N TYR A 36 8.50 8.57 -12.60
CA TYR A 36 8.15 7.83 -13.82
C TYR A 36 6.67 7.97 -14.19
N ILE A 37 5.81 8.36 -13.24
CA ILE A 37 4.36 8.39 -13.40
C ILE A 37 3.81 9.66 -12.77
N ASN A 38 3.62 10.69 -13.58
CA ASN A 38 3.21 12.03 -13.13
C ASN A 38 1.91 12.04 -12.32
N HIS A 39 0.94 11.20 -12.70
CA HIS A 39 -0.35 11.06 -12.02
C HIS A 39 -0.26 10.15 -10.79
N THR A 40 0.73 10.41 -9.94
CA THR A 40 0.97 9.71 -8.68
C THR A 40 0.87 10.70 -7.55
N TYR A 41 0.10 10.34 -6.52
CA TYR A 41 -0.25 11.19 -5.38
C TYR A 41 -0.29 10.34 -4.12
N LEU A 42 -0.17 11.00 -2.98
CA LEU A 42 -0.46 10.40 -1.68
C LEU A 42 -1.94 10.62 -1.37
N VAL A 43 -2.61 9.58 -0.89
CA VAL A 43 -4.01 9.60 -0.46
C VAL A 43 -4.09 9.17 0.99
N GLU A 44 -4.88 9.88 1.76
CA GLU A 44 -5.05 9.63 3.19
C GLU A 44 -6.52 9.56 3.53
N TRP A 45 -6.88 8.64 4.44
CA TRP A 45 -8.10 8.76 5.22
C TRP A 45 -7.70 9.04 6.67
N TYR A 46 -8.49 9.87 7.36
CA TYR A 46 -8.24 10.19 8.77
C TYR A 46 -9.52 10.58 9.50
N ASP A 47 -9.48 10.46 10.82
CA ASP A 47 -10.41 11.07 11.75
C ASP A 47 -9.64 11.84 12.84
N ASP A 48 -10.32 12.23 13.92
CA ASP A 48 -9.69 13.01 14.99
C ASP A 48 -8.74 12.16 15.89
N LYS A 49 -8.61 10.86 15.65
CA LYS A 49 -7.85 9.90 16.48
C LYS A 49 -6.77 9.13 15.71
N THR A 50 -7.01 8.82 14.45
CA THR A 50 -6.13 7.98 13.63
C THR A 50 -6.24 8.37 12.16
N GLY A 51 -5.22 8.01 11.39
CA GLY A 51 -5.25 8.08 9.94
C GLY A 51 -4.51 6.92 9.32
N HIS A 52 -4.53 6.88 7.99
CA HIS A 52 -3.71 5.97 7.21
C HIS A 52 -3.42 6.55 5.83
N VAL A 53 -2.17 6.41 5.39
CA VAL A 53 -1.68 6.96 4.13
C VAL A 53 -1.30 5.85 3.16
N ALA A 54 -1.64 6.04 1.88
CA ALA A 54 -1.27 5.17 0.78
C ALA A 54 -0.89 6.00 -0.46
N VAL A 55 -0.44 5.33 -1.53
CA VAL A 55 -0.15 5.95 -2.83
C VAL A 55 -1.28 5.64 -3.80
N ILE A 56 -1.80 6.64 -4.51
CA ILE A 56 -2.70 6.45 -5.64
C ILE A 56 -2.01 6.86 -6.94
N THR A 57 -2.15 6.04 -7.99
CA THR A 57 -1.53 6.28 -9.28
C THR A 57 -2.42 5.89 -10.45
N TYR A 58 -2.29 6.60 -11.58
CA TYR A 58 -3.02 6.32 -12.82
C TYR A 58 -2.07 5.95 -13.95
N ILE A 59 -2.23 4.73 -14.48
CA ILE A 59 -1.34 4.13 -15.47
C ILE A 59 -2.18 3.46 -16.56
N ASN A 60 -1.92 3.77 -17.83
CA ASN A 60 -2.54 3.08 -18.98
C ASN A 60 -4.06 2.91 -18.88
N ARG A 61 -4.76 3.97 -18.45
CA ARG A 61 -6.23 4.01 -18.25
C ARG A 61 -6.76 3.29 -17.01
N TYR A 62 -5.89 2.86 -16.12
CA TYR A 62 -6.28 2.19 -14.88
C TYR A 62 -5.71 2.88 -13.66
N TRP A 63 -6.51 2.87 -12.59
CA TRP A 63 -6.15 3.34 -11.27
C TRP A 63 -5.58 2.22 -10.41
N TYR A 64 -4.61 2.59 -9.58
CA TYR A 64 -4.00 1.73 -8.59
C TYR A 64 -3.87 2.48 -7.27
N ILE A 65 -4.27 1.87 -6.17
CA ILE A 65 -3.82 2.27 -4.84
C ILE A 65 -2.80 1.23 -4.36
N ILE A 66 -1.60 1.69 -4.00
CA ILE A 66 -0.51 0.89 -3.45
C ILE A 66 -0.39 1.29 -1.99
N ASP A 67 -0.72 0.36 -1.11
CA ASP A 67 -0.76 0.55 0.34
C ASP A 67 0.18 -0.48 1.01
N PRO A 68 1.47 -0.13 1.17
CA PRO A 68 2.45 -1.06 1.72
C PRO A 68 2.17 -1.41 3.18
N ALA A 69 1.77 -0.43 3.99
CA ALA A 69 1.45 -0.62 5.41
C ALA A 69 0.20 -1.48 5.61
N GLY A 70 -0.77 -1.37 4.69
CA GLY A 70 -1.93 -2.24 4.62
C GLY A 70 -1.69 -3.60 3.96
N ASN A 71 -0.52 -3.84 3.34
CA ASN A 71 -0.31 -4.95 2.42
C ASN A 71 -1.47 -5.11 1.42
N TRP A 72 -1.81 -4.01 0.75
CA TRP A 72 -2.96 -3.93 -0.14
C TRP A 72 -2.58 -3.24 -1.45
N LEU A 73 -2.95 -3.85 -2.57
CA LEU A 73 -2.84 -3.31 -3.92
C LEU A 73 -4.10 -3.68 -4.67
N ASN A 74 -5.06 -2.77 -4.87
CA ASN A 74 -6.28 -3.03 -5.65
C ASN A 74 -7.03 -4.32 -5.24
N ASN A 75 -7.21 -4.55 -3.94
CA ASN A 75 -7.74 -5.80 -3.34
C ASN A 75 -6.88 -7.05 -3.51
N TYR A 76 -5.66 -6.91 -4.01
CA TYR A 76 -4.63 -7.94 -3.99
C TYR A 76 -3.72 -7.73 -2.78
N LYS A 77 -3.17 -8.83 -2.26
CA LYS A 77 -2.12 -8.81 -1.24
C LYS A 77 -0.87 -9.45 -1.81
N LEU A 78 0.29 -8.87 -1.51
CA LEU A 78 1.55 -9.54 -1.77
C LEU A 78 1.86 -10.41 -0.56
N MET A 79 2.03 -11.71 -0.77
CA MET A 79 2.31 -12.64 0.32
C MET A 79 3.65 -13.33 0.07
N ILE A 80 4.38 -13.59 1.14
CA ILE A 80 5.55 -14.45 1.10
C ILE A 80 5.08 -15.87 1.41
N ARG A 81 5.31 -16.78 0.46
CA ARG A 81 5.14 -18.21 0.65
C ARG A 81 6.42 -18.80 1.23
N LEU A 82 6.37 -19.25 2.48
CA LEU A 82 7.42 -20.03 3.11
C LEU A 82 7.13 -21.52 2.95
N THR A 83 8.05 -22.27 2.34
CA THR A 83 7.95 -23.73 2.24
C THR A 83 8.93 -24.40 3.19
N ILE A 84 8.41 -25.15 4.15
CA ILE A 84 9.19 -25.90 5.16
C ILE A 84 9.08 -27.39 4.85
N LYS A 85 10.22 -28.07 4.71
CA LYS A 85 10.28 -29.53 4.60
C LYS A 85 10.62 -30.12 5.95
N ASP A 86 9.81 -31.05 6.44
CA ASP A 86 10.13 -31.79 7.65
C ASP A 86 11.16 -32.91 7.37
N ARG A 87 11.61 -33.59 8.43
CA ARG A 87 12.65 -34.64 8.36
C ARG A 87 12.23 -35.87 7.53
N VAL A 88 10.94 -36.05 7.26
CA VAL A 88 10.41 -37.14 6.44
C VAL A 88 9.97 -36.67 5.05
N GLY A 89 10.28 -35.42 4.68
CA GLY A 89 10.04 -34.85 3.36
C GLY A 89 8.65 -34.25 3.15
N ARG A 90 7.81 -34.12 4.19
CA ARG A 90 6.50 -33.45 4.08
C ARG A 90 6.69 -31.94 3.98
N GLU A 91 6.00 -31.33 3.04
CA GLU A 91 5.99 -29.88 2.83
C GLU A 91 4.88 -29.21 3.64
N TRP A 92 5.25 -28.13 4.32
CA TRP A 92 4.36 -27.22 5.03
C TRP A 92 4.47 -25.83 4.41
N VAL A 93 3.33 -25.20 4.15
CA VAL A 93 3.29 -23.86 3.52
C VAL A 93 2.74 -22.87 4.50
N TRP A 94 3.52 -21.82 4.80
CA TRP A 94 3.10 -20.69 5.62
C TRP A 94 3.03 -19.43 4.76
N TRP A 95 2.02 -18.60 5.03
CA TRP A 95 1.79 -17.33 4.34
C TRP A 95 2.14 -16.18 5.28
N LEU A 96 3.09 -15.36 4.88
CA LEU A 96 3.61 -14.27 5.70
C LEU A 96 3.41 -12.94 4.99
N SER A 97 3.03 -11.90 5.74
CA SER A 97 2.99 -10.54 5.20
C SER A 97 4.44 -10.03 5.02
N PRO A 98 4.78 -9.38 3.90
CA PRO A 98 6.14 -8.85 3.69
C PRO A 98 6.57 -7.81 4.74
N ILE A 99 5.61 -7.08 5.33
CA ILE A 99 5.88 -6.05 6.33
C ILE A 99 6.22 -6.64 7.71
N ASP A 100 5.75 -7.86 8.00
CA ASP A 100 5.96 -8.52 9.30
C ASP A 100 7.35 -9.17 9.41
N ILE A 101 8.11 -9.22 8.31
CA ILE A 101 9.42 -9.86 8.26
C ILE A 101 10.51 -8.82 8.11
N HIS A 102 11.50 -8.87 9.00
CA HIS A 102 12.72 -8.05 8.91
C HIS A 102 13.40 -8.19 7.53
N PRO A 103 13.91 -7.10 6.92
CA PRO A 103 14.53 -7.17 5.59
C PRO A 103 15.66 -8.20 5.45
N ASP A 104 16.52 -8.37 6.45
CA ASP A 104 17.58 -9.38 6.40
C ASP A 104 17.05 -10.81 6.37
N THR A 105 15.99 -11.09 7.12
CA THR A 105 15.32 -12.41 7.10
C THR A 105 14.68 -12.67 5.74
N LYS A 106 14.05 -11.65 5.14
CA LYS A 106 13.55 -11.74 3.75
C LYS A 106 14.67 -12.07 2.78
N LYS A 107 15.78 -11.31 2.85
CA LYS A 107 16.96 -11.51 2.00
C LYS A 107 17.48 -12.94 2.09
N LEU A 108 17.70 -13.46 3.30
CA LEU A 108 18.14 -14.84 3.50
C LEU A 108 17.14 -15.86 2.94
N GLY A 109 15.84 -15.67 3.22
CA GLY A 109 14.80 -16.59 2.76
C GLY A 109 14.71 -16.69 1.23
N PHE A 110 14.87 -15.56 0.51
CA PHE A 110 14.93 -15.57 -0.95
C PHE A 110 16.24 -16.15 -1.48
N GLN A 111 17.39 -15.79 -0.88
CA GLN A 111 18.70 -16.31 -1.29
C GLN A 111 18.77 -17.83 -1.21
N HIS A 112 18.13 -18.43 -0.20
CA HIS A 112 18.10 -19.87 0.00
C HIS A 112 16.86 -20.57 -0.60
N SER A 113 16.04 -19.85 -1.37
CA SER A 113 14.85 -20.39 -2.04
C SER A 113 13.79 -20.99 -1.10
N PHE A 114 13.74 -20.56 0.16
CA PHE A 114 12.67 -20.93 1.09
C PHE A 114 11.45 -20.00 0.99
N PHE A 115 11.66 -18.79 0.44
CA PHE A 115 10.60 -17.81 0.17
C PHE A 115 10.33 -17.65 -1.33
N THR A 116 9.04 -17.58 -1.70
CA THR A 116 8.58 -17.02 -2.98
C THR A 116 7.57 -15.91 -2.73
N TYR A 117 7.45 -14.98 -3.67
CA TYR A 117 6.37 -13.99 -3.65
C TYR A 117 5.18 -14.52 -4.44
N GLU A 118 4.00 -14.38 -3.86
CA GLU A 118 2.74 -14.73 -4.52
C GLU A 118 1.75 -13.58 -4.36
N TRP A 119 1.06 -13.24 -5.44
CA TRP A 119 -0.11 -12.36 -5.32
C TRP A 119 -1.30 -13.19 -4.89
N MET A 120 -2.06 -12.67 -3.93
CA MET A 120 -3.28 -13.31 -3.46
C MET A 120 -4.48 -12.38 -3.58
N LYS A 121 -5.62 -12.93 -3.96
CA LYS A 121 -6.94 -12.29 -3.90
C LYS A 121 -7.96 -13.30 -3.41
N ASP A 122 -8.78 -12.92 -2.44
CA ASP A 122 -9.79 -13.80 -1.83
C ASP A 122 -9.21 -15.16 -1.38
N ASN A 123 -8.02 -15.12 -0.76
CA ASN A 123 -7.23 -16.28 -0.32
C ASN A 123 -6.81 -17.26 -1.43
N LYS A 124 -6.79 -16.83 -2.69
CA LYS A 124 -6.32 -17.61 -3.84
C LYS A 124 -5.10 -16.95 -4.46
N ILE A 125 -4.12 -17.78 -4.85
CA ILE A 125 -2.96 -17.32 -5.62
C ILE A 125 -3.44 -16.87 -7.00
N VAL A 126 -2.93 -15.73 -7.46
CA VAL A 126 -3.20 -15.17 -8.78
C VAL A 126 -1.88 -14.80 -9.45
N THR A 127 -1.85 -14.85 -10.77
CA THR A 127 -0.66 -14.52 -11.57
C THR A 127 -0.72 -13.13 -12.21
N ILE A 128 -1.89 -12.48 -12.15
CA ILE A 128 -2.14 -11.18 -12.78
C ILE A 128 -2.83 -10.26 -11.78
N VAL A 129 -2.21 -9.10 -11.52
CA VAL A 129 -2.81 -7.98 -10.80
C VAL A 129 -3.47 -7.05 -11.82
N LYS A 130 -4.74 -6.71 -11.57
CA LYS A 130 -5.49 -5.82 -12.46
C LYS A 130 -5.67 -4.44 -11.85
N GLY A 131 -5.57 -3.42 -12.69
CA GLY A 131 -5.95 -2.06 -12.35
C GLY A 131 -7.46 -1.86 -12.33
N TYR A 132 -7.92 -0.79 -11.68
CA TYR A 132 -9.34 -0.41 -11.65
C TYR A 132 -9.63 0.61 -12.76
N SER A 133 -10.64 0.36 -13.59
CA SER A 133 -11.12 1.37 -14.55
C SER A 133 -12.03 2.41 -13.88
N ASP A 134 -12.67 2.04 -12.77
CA ASP A 134 -13.56 2.91 -11.99
C ASP A 134 -12.85 3.35 -10.70
N LEU A 135 -12.54 4.64 -10.63
CA LEU A 135 -11.92 5.28 -9.46
C LEU A 135 -12.82 5.21 -8.22
N THR A 136 -14.15 5.31 -8.41
CA THR A 136 -15.11 5.28 -7.31
C THR A 136 -15.05 3.93 -6.62
N GLN A 137 -15.11 2.85 -7.39
CA GLN A 137 -15.02 1.49 -6.86
C GLN A 137 -13.67 1.25 -6.18
N LEU A 138 -12.57 1.74 -6.76
CA LEU A 138 -11.23 1.59 -6.16
C LEU A 138 -11.16 2.20 -4.77
N LEU A 139 -11.60 3.46 -4.62
CA LEU A 139 -11.56 4.16 -3.34
C LEU A 139 -12.52 3.55 -2.32
N GLN A 140 -13.71 3.11 -2.76
CA GLN A 140 -14.66 2.40 -1.89
C GLN A 140 -14.06 1.09 -1.37
N ASP A 141 -13.40 0.31 -2.23
CA ASP A 141 -12.78 -0.95 -1.84
C ASP A 141 -11.63 -0.74 -0.84
N TRP A 142 -10.81 0.29 -1.07
CA TRP A 142 -9.75 0.66 -0.13
C TRP A 142 -10.29 1.16 1.22
N LEU A 143 -11.34 1.99 1.23
CA LEU A 143 -11.98 2.44 2.48
C LEU A 143 -12.67 1.28 3.21
N ASN A 144 -13.29 0.36 2.47
CA ASN A 144 -13.89 -0.85 3.04
C ASN A 144 -12.83 -1.76 3.69
N TYR A 145 -11.63 -1.86 3.08
CA TYR A 145 -10.51 -2.57 3.67
C TYR A 145 -10.12 -2.01 5.05
N TRP A 146 -10.19 -0.68 5.19
CA TRP A 146 -9.88 0.03 6.43
C TRP A 146 -11.07 0.30 7.34
N LYS A 147 -12.27 -0.18 7.01
CA LYS A 147 -13.54 0.23 7.65
C LYS A 147 -13.53 0.14 9.18
N GLU A 148 -12.92 -0.90 9.75
CA GLU A 148 -12.85 -1.09 11.20
C GLU A 148 -12.06 0.02 11.91
N LYS A 149 -11.10 0.64 11.22
CA LYS A 149 -10.29 1.75 11.76
C LYS A 149 -10.81 3.11 11.31
N ALA A 150 -11.20 3.23 10.05
CA ALA A 150 -11.64 4.49 9.43
C ALA A 150 -13.06 4.90 9.80
N GLY A 151 -13.89 3.95 10.25
CA GLY A 151 -15.31 4.16 10.44
C GLY A 151 -16.06 4.35 9.11
N ASP A 152 -17.30 4.85 9.18
CA ASP A 152 -18.18 4.91 8.01
C ASP A 152 -17.94 6.14 7.12
N LYS A 153 -17.37 7.22 7.65
CA LYS A 153 -17.23 8.51 6.95
C LYS A 153 -15.93 9.22 7.36
N PRO A 154 -14.75 8.65 7.06
CA PRO A 154 -13.49 9.34 7.32
C PRO A 154 -13.38 10.60 6.46
N LYS A 155 -12.59 11.57 6.94
CA LYS A 155 -12.11 12.68 6.11
C LYS A 155 -11.01 12.15 5.21
N LEU A 156 -10.89 12.75 4.02
CA LEU A 156 -9.87 12.35 3.06
C LEU A 156 -8.93 13.51 2.73
N ALA A 157 -7.68 13.19 2.43
CA ALA A 157 -6.72 14.15 1.88
C ALA A 157 -6.04 13.60 0.63
N LEU A 158 -5.62 14.52 -0.23
CA LEU A 158 -4.84 14.29 -1.43
C LEU A 158 -3.60 15.19 -1.39
N ILE A 159 -2.44 14.58 -1.49
CA ILE A 159 -1.16 15.23 -1.22
C ILE A 159 -0.20 14.96 -2.39
N ASP A 160 0.45 16.02 -2.85
CA ASP A 160 1.52 16.03 -3.86
C ASP A 160 2.55 17.11 -3.51
N ILE A 161 3.62 17.21 -4.28
CA ILE A 161 4.65 18.25 -4.11
C ILE A 161 4.10 19.68 -4.21
N ASP A 162 3.07 19.89 -5.04
CA ASP A 162 2.46 21.20 -5.31
C ASP A 162 0.98 21.27 -4.91
N THR A 163 0.45 20.19 -4.34
CA THR A 163 -0.98 20.00 -4.11
C THR A 163 -1.22 19.50 -2.70
N PHE A 164 -2.09 20.19 -1.96
CA PHE A 164 -2.54 19.75 -0.65
C PHE A 164 -4.03 20.06 -0.50
N TYR A 165 -4.86 19.04 -0.68
CA TYR A 165 -6.30 19.08 -0.41
C TYR A 165 -6.60 18.23 0.80
N LYS A 166 -7.41 18.74 1.74
CA LYS A 166 -7.77 18.06 2.98
C LYS A 166 -9.24 18.24 3.30
N ASP A 167 -9.70 17.50 4.30
CA ASP A 167 -11.09 17.52 4.78
C ASP A 167 -12.11 17.20 3.65
N LEU A 168 -11.69 16.40 2.67
CA LEU A 168 -12.50 16.02 1.52
C LEU A 168 -13.47 14.89 1.85
N THR A 169 -14.65 14.94 1.24
CA THR A 169 -15.51 13.76 1.07
C THR A 169 -15.00 12.86 -0.05
N LEU A 170 -15.49 11.60 -0.11
CA LEU A 170 -15.17 10.67 -1.19
C LEU A 170 -15.46 11.26 -2.58
N ASN A 171 -16.61 11.92 -2.75
CA ASN A 171 -17.00 12.51 -4.03
C ASN A 171 -16.07 13.66 -4.44
N GLU A 172 -15.66 14.50 -3.49
CA GLU A 172 -14.72 15.60 -3.77
C GLU A 172 -13.33 15.07 -4.12
N LEU A 173 -12.84 14.02 -3.43
CA LEU A 173 -11.58 13.36 -3.79
C LEU A 173 -11.62 12.79 -5.21
N ILE A 174 -12.69 12.08 -5.56
CA ILE A 174 -12.89 11.54 -6.92
C ILE A 174 -12.86 12.65 -7.95
N GLN A 175 -13.56 13.77 -7.68
CA GLN A 175 -13.57 14.91 -8.57
C GLN A 175 -12.16 15.49 -8.76
N LYS A 176 -11.40 15.70 -7.68
CA LYS A 176 -10.05 16.26 -7.75
C LYS A 176 -9.10 15.38 -8.55
N LEU A 177 -9.08 14.07 -8.26
CA LEU A 177 -8.26 13.12 -9.01
C LEU A 177 -8.64 13.08 -10.50
N SER A 178 -9.95 13.17 -10.81
CA SER A 178 -10.45 13.20 -12.19
C SER A 178 -10.07 14.48 -12.94
N GLU A 179 -9.97 15.62 -12.24
CA GLU A 179 -9.47 16.88 -12.80
C GLU A 179 -7.96 16.83 -13.07
N LEU A 180 -7.20 16.18 -12.18
CA LEU A 180 -5.74 16.09 -12.26
C LEU A 180 -5.24 15.18 -13.40
N ILE A 181 -5.99 14.14 -13.78
CA ILE A 181 -5.62 13.28 -14.94
C ILE A 181 -5.96 13.88 -16.31
N LYS A 182 -6.72 14.97 -16.34
CA LYS A 182 -7.06 15.68 -17.60
C LYS A 182 -6.05 16.75 -17.98
N LYS A 183 -5.16 17.12 -17.05
CA LYS A 183 -4.07 18.08 -17.25
C LYS A 183 -2.84 17.36 -17.74
#